data_AF-A0A3D8H238-F1
#
_entry.id   AF-A0A3D8H238-F1
#
_cell.length_a   1.000
_cell.length_b   1.000
_cell.length_c   1.000
_cell.angle_alpha   90.00
_cell.angle_beta   90.00
_cell.angle_gamma   90.00
#
_symmetry.space_group_name_H-M   'P 1'
#
loop_
_entity.id
_entity.type
_entity.pdbx_description
1 polymer ?
#
loop_
_entity_poly.entity_id
_entity_poly.type
_entity_poly.pdbx_seq_one_letter_code
_entity_poly.pdbx_strand_id
1 'polypeptide(L)'
;MGYVIRWKLKAALLALLFAAAGFVSAEEWLDAAPMSADQLADASGRQGIPMQWQINDNQQNANVSDNLLSGNVVTGDNSISDNAFGNMSGVATVIQNTGNQVVIQDSTQINILINH
;
A
#
# COMPACT_ATOMS: atom_id res chain seq x y z
N MET A 1 -14.80 -10.87 -68.35
CA MET A 1 -15.44 -11.97 -67.59
C MET A 1 -14.70 -12.34 -66.29
N GLY A 2 -13.39 -12.12 -66.13
CA GLY A 2 -12.67 -12.52 -64.90
C GLY A 2 -12.97 -11.70 -63.62
N TYR A 3 -13.40 -10.44 -63.75
CA TYR A 3 -13.66 -9.56 -62.60
C TYR A 3 -14.93 -9.94 -61.82
N VAL A 4 -16.00 -10.33 -62.54
CA VAL A 4 -17.27 -10.77 -61.93
C VAL A 4 -17.15 -12.10 -61.20
N ILE A 5 -16.33 -13.03 -61.72
CA ILE A 5 -16.06 -14.33 -61.08
C ILE A 5 -15.27 -14.15 -59.78
N ARG A 6 -14.24 -13.29 -59.78
CA ARG A 6 -13.47 -12.96 -58.56
C ARG A 6 -14.31 -12.29 -57.49
N TRP A 7 -15.24 -11.42 -57.89
CA TRP A 7 -16.13 -10.74 -56.97
C TRP A 7 -17.13 -11.72 -56.33
N LYS A 8 -17.71 -12.63 -57.12
CA LYS A 8 -18.58 -13.69 -56.60
C LYS A 8 -17.86 -14.67 -55.68
N LEU A 9 -16.61 -15.02 -55.99
CA LEU A 9 -15.81 -15.92 -55.14
C LEU A 9 -15.47 -15.27 -53.79
N LYS A 10 -15.11 -13.98 -53.79
CA LYS A 10 -14.85 -13.22 -52.56
C LYS A 10 -16.11 -13.07 -51.72
N ALA A 11 -17.26 -12.81 -52.34
CA ALA A 11 -18.54 -12.74 -51.63
C ALA A 11 -18.92 -14.09 -51.01
N ALA A 12 -18.71 -15.20 -51.72
CA ALA A 12 -18.95 -16.54 -51.19
C ALA A 12 -18.01 -16.87 -50.02
N LEU A 13 -16.73 -16.50 -50.12
CA LEU A 13 -15.75 -16.71 -49.05
C LEU A 13 -16.05 -15.85 -47.81
N LEU A 14 -16.51 -14.61 -48.02
CA LEU A 14 -16.96 -13.72 -46.94
C LEU A 14 -18.21 -14.29 -46.25
N ALA A 15 -19.18 -14.80 -47.01
CA ALA A 15 -20.37 -15.43 -46.44
C ALA A 15 -20.03 -16.71 -45.64
N LEU A 16 -19.06 -17.49 -46.11
CA LEU A 16 -18.55 -18.67 -45.39
C LEU A 16 -17.83 -18.29 -44.09
N LEU A 17 -17.06 -17.20 -44.08
CA LEU A 17 -16.42 -16.69 -42.87
C LEU A 17 -17.45 -16.17 -41.85
N PHE A 18 -18.51 -15.50 -42.31
CA PHE A 18 -19.61 -15.07 -41.46
C PHE A 18 -20.47 -16.23 -40.93
N ALA A 19 -20.61 -17.31 -41.69
CA ALA A 19 -21.33 -18.51 -41.22
C ALA A 19 -20.51 -19.38 -40.25
N ALA A 20 -19.18 -19.35 -40.36
CA ALA A 20 -18.26 -20.08 -39.46
C ALA A 20 -18.02 -19.34 -38.13
N ALA A 21 -18.15 -18.02 -38.11
CA ALA A 21 -18.31 -17.27 -36.88
C ALA A 21 -19.70 -17.57 -36.34
N GLY A 22 -19.80 -18.54 -35.41
CA GLY A 22 -21.08 -18.90 -34.80
C GLY A 22 -21.85 -17.64 -34.38
N PHE A 23 -23.13 -17.59 -34.72
CA PHE A 23 -24.02 -16.55 -34.22
C PHE A 23 -24.12 -16.73 -32.70
N VAL A 24 -23.25 -16.06 -31.95
CA VAL A 24 -23.46 -15.86 -30.53
C VAL A 24 -24.72 -15.01 -30.44
N SER A 25 -25.83 -15.66 -30.14
CA SER A 25 -27.11 -14.99 -30.02
C SER A 25 -27.02 -14.08 -28.80
N ALA A 26 -27.43 -12.82 -28.93
CA ALA A 26 -27.47 -11.91 -27.79
C ALA A 26 -28.30 -12.50 -26.62
N GLU A 27 -29.31 -13.33 -26.95
CA GLU A 27 -30.08 -14.15 -26.01
C GLU A 27 -29.21 -15.03 -25.08
N GLU A 28 -28.11 -15.61 -25.57
CA GLU A 28 -27.23 -16.49 -24.78
C GLU A 28 -26.42 -15.71 -23.72
N TRP A 29 -26.12 -14.45 -24.00
CA TRP A 29 -25.51 -13.53 -23.03
C TRP A 29 -26.54 -12.93 -22.06
N LEU A 30 -27.82 -12.87 -22.45
CA LEU A 30 -28.93 -12.43 -21.60
C LEU A 30 -29.35 -13.49 -20.58
N ASP A 31 -29.13 -14.78 -20.88
CA ASP A 31 -29.41 -15.91 -19.98
C ASP A 31 -28.21 -16.29 -19.10
N ALA A 32 -27.11 -15.53 -19.19
CA ALA A 32 -25.98 -15.68 -18.29
C ALA A 32 -26.43 -15.36 -16.85
N ALA A 33 -26.31 -16.34 -15.96
CA ALA A 33 -26.65 -16.16 -14.56
C ALA A 33 -25.83 -14.98 -13.98
N PRO A 34 -26.48 -13.97 -13.38
CA PRO A 34 -25.76 -12.86 -12.79
C PRO A 34 -24.88 -13.39 -11.66
N MET A 35 -23.63 -12.95 -11.62
CA MET A 35 -22.72 -13.28 -10.52
C MET A 35 -23.36 -12.80 -9.21
N SER A 36 -23.24 -13.61 -8.14
CA SER A 36 -23.63 -13.12 -6.82
C SER A 36 -22.78 -11.91 -6.42
N ALA A 37 -23.27 -11.08 -5.49
CA ALA A 37 -22.50 -9.95 -4.99
C ALA A 37 -21.13 -10.39 -4.44
N ASP A 38 -21.07 -11.55 -3.78
CA ASP A 38 -19.83 -12.13 -3.26
C ASP A 38 -18.89 -12.59 -4.40
N GLN A 39 -19.44 -13.28 -5.42
CA GLN A 39 -18.66 -13.71 -6.57
C GLN A 39 -18.12 -12.53 -7.39
N LEU A 40 -18.90 -11.45 -7.50
CA LEU A 40 -18.49 -10.21 -8.16
C LEU A 40 -17.39 -9.50 -7.36
N ALA A 41 -17.55 -9.42 -6.04
CA ALA A 41 -16.55 -8.84 -5.14
C ALA A 41 -15.23 -9.62 -5.22
N ASP A 42 -15.32 -10.95 -5.28
CA ASP A 42 -14.16 -11.84 -5.46
C ASP A 42 -13.52 -11.65 -6.85
N ALA A 43 -14.29 -11.69 -7.93
CA ALA A 43 -13.77 -11.53 -9.28
C ALA A 43 -13.24 -10.12 -9.60
N SER A 44 -13.51 -9.12 -8.76
CA SER A 44 -13.12 -7.70 -8.95
C SER A 44 -11.60 -7.41 -8.86
N GLY A 45 -10.74 -8.43 -8.89
CA GLY A 45 -9.28 -8.28 -8.80
C GLY A 45 -8.78 -7.98 -7.39
N ARG A 46 -9.67 -8.02 -6.39
CA ARG A 46 -9.40 -7.74 -4.97
C ARG A 46 -9.63 -8.97 -4.06
N GLN A 47 -9.85 -10.16 -4.62
CA GLN A 47 -10.05 -11.39 -3.84
C GLN A 47 -8.84 -11.68 -2.97
N GLY A 48 -9.03 -11.68 -1.65
CA GLY A 48 -8.11 -12.33 -0.71
C GLY A 48 -6.71 -11.76 -0.60
N ILE A 49 -6.40 -10.60 -1.20
CA ILE A 49 -5.13 -9.91 -1.01
C ILE A 49 -5.35 -8.65 -0.19
N PRO A 50 -5.30 -8.73 1.16
CA PRO A 50 -5.00 -7.56 1.97
C PRO A 50 -3.53 -7.20 1.73
N MET A 51 -3.18 -6.64 0.57
CA MET A 51 -1.83 -6.15 0.31
C MET A 51 -1.67 -4.82 1.04
N GLN A 52 -1.55 -4.91 2.37
CA GLN A 52 -1.18 -3.78 3.21
C GLN A 52 0.34 -3.65 3.17
N TRP A 53 0.83 -2.85 2.23
CA TRP A 53 2.25 -2.48 2.20
C TRP A 53 2.48 -1.34 3.17
N GLN A 54 3.31 -1.59 4.16
CA GLN A 54 3.73 -0.56 5.10
C GLN A 54 5.25 -0.45 5.05
N ILE A 55 5.71 0.62 4.41
CA ILE A 55 7.13 0.95 4.32
C ILE A 55 7.38 2.04 5.34
N ASN A 56 8.27 1.77 6.27
CA ASN A 56 8.77 2.76 7.21
C ASN A 56 10.23 3.01 6.88
N ASP A 57 10.55 4.28 6.63
CA ASP A 57 11.91 4.74 6.48
C ASP A 57 12.25 5.67 7.63
N ASN A 58 13.48 5.57 8.13
CA ASN A 58 13.94 6.31 9.28
C ASN A 58 15.41 6.64 9.11
N GLN A 59 15.67 7.88 8.71
CA GLN A 59 17.02 8.35 8.53
C GLN A 59 17.36 9.38 9.60
N GLN A 60 18.36 9.04 10.41
CA GLN A 60 18.91 9.90 11.44
C GLN A 60 20.35 10.23 11.06
N ASN A 61 20.67 11.52 10.98
CA ASN A 61 22.02 12.00 10.74
C ASN A 61 22.32 13.11 11.75
N ALA A 62 23.36 12.88 12.55
CA ALA A 62 23.92 13.88 13.44
C ALA A 62 25.39 14.06 13.14
N ASN A 63 25.79 15.32 12.98
CA ASN A 63 27.18 15.71 13.06
C ASN A 63 27.38 16.47 14.38
N VAL A 64 28.40 16.11 15.13
CA VAL A 64 28.79 16.81 16.35
C VAL A 64 30.27 17.16 16.24
N SER A 65 30.58 18.45 16.13
CA SER A 65 31.95 18.94 16.02
C SER A 65 32.15 20.15 16.92
N ASP A 66 33.42 20.45 17.23
CA ASP A 66 33.85 21.64 17.97
C ASP A 66 33.22 21.79 19.36
N ASN A 67 32.88 20.64 19.96
CA ASN A 67 32.41 20.50 21.32
C ASN A 67 33.53 20.83 22.31
N LEU A 68 33.61 22.09 22.75
CA LEU A 68 34.54 22.52 23.80
C LEU A 68 33.79 22.89 25.08
N LEU A 69 34.22 22.33 26.21
CA LEU A 69 33.80 22.75 27.54
C LEU A 69 34.95 23.49 28.21
N SER A 70 34.65 24.63 28.83
CA SER A 70 35.63 25.44 29.56
C SER A 70 35.01 26.04 30.82
N GLY A 71 35.81 26.15 31.89
CA GLY A 71 35.36 26.60 33.21
C GLY A 71 34.77 25.47 34.06
N ASN A 72 34.03 25.84 35.11
CA ASN A 72 33.38 24.88 36.00
C ASN A 72 32.09 24.33 35.36
N VAL A 73 32.14 23.10 34.89
CA VAL A 73 30.99 22.41 34.31
C VAL A 73 30.21 21.68 35.41
N VAL A 74 28.94 22.04 35.59
CA VAL A 74 28.03 21.37 36.51
C VAL A 74 26.89 20.79 35.68
N THR A 75 26.72 19.47 35.74
CA THR A 75 25.57 18.76 35.17
C THR A 75 24.55 18.51 36.28
N GLY A 76 23.29 18.31 35.90
CA GLY A 76 22.20 18.03 36.85
C GLY A 76 21.87 16.55 36.99
N ASP A 77 20.75 16.28 37.68
CA ASP A 77 20.13 14.96 37.74
C ASP A 77 18.95 14.85 36.78
N ASN A 78 18.82 13.70 36.13
CA ASN A 78 17.63 13.34 35.38
C ASN A 78 16.70 12.68 36.39
N SER A 79 15.55 13.31 36.67
CA SER A 79 14.57 12.75 37.60
C SER A 79 13.23 12.56 36.91
N ILE A 80 12.63 11.40 37.18
CA ILE A 80 11.26 11.05 36.83
C ILE A 80 10.59 10.69 38.16
N SER A 81 9.56 11.44 38.53
CA SER A 81 8.89 11.28 39.82
C SER A 81 8.11 9.97 39.91
N ASP A 82 7.77 9.56 41.13
CA ASP A 82 6.77 8.52 41.34
C ASP A 82 5.48 8.86 40.61
N ASN A 83 4.82 7.85 40.05
CA ASN A 83 3.59 8.01 39.27
C ASN A 83 3.69 8.82 37.96
N ALA A 84 4.90 9.11 37.43
CA ALA A 84 5.07 9.90 36.21
C ALA A 84 4.35 9.34 34.96
N PHE A 85 4.08 8.03 34.94
CA PHE A 85 3.29 7.36 33.90
C PHE A 85 2.09 6.61 34.50
N GLY A 86 1.64 7.00 35.69
CA GLY A 86 0.48 6.40 36.33
C GLY A 86 -0.77 6.58 35.46
N ASN A 87 -1.57 5.52 35.32
CA ASN A 87 -2.77 5.48 34.49
C ASN A 87 -2.52 5.73 32.98
N MET A 88 -1.29 5.59 32.49
CA MET A 88 -1.01 5.77 31.07
C MET A 88 -1.49 4.55 30.26
N SER A 89 -2.20 4.82 29.17
CA SER A 89 -2.56 3.83 28.15
C SER A 89 -2.08 4.35 26.80
N GLY A 90 -1.23 3.59 26.11
CA GLY A 90 -0.55 4.03 24.90
C GLY A 90 0.97 3.90 25.04
N VAL A 91 1.72 4.76 24.34
CA VAL A 91 3.19 4.72 24.31
C VAL A 91 3.78 5.96 24.98
N ALA A 92 4.70 5.73 25.92
CA ALA A 92 5.52 6.76 26.54
C ALA A 92 6.95 6.62 26.04
N THR A 93 7.56 7.73 25.64
CA THR A 93 9.01 7.80 25.38
C THR A 93 9.58 8.93 26.21
N VAL A 94 10.60 8.62 27.01
CA VAL A 94 11.31 9.63 27.80
C VAL A 94 12.79 9.55 27.51
N ILE A 95 13.33 10.72 27.17
CA ILE A 95 14.74 10.88 26.85
C ILE A 95 15.23 12.05 27.67
N GLN A 96 16.16 11.78 28.59
CA GLN A 96 16.71 12.81 29.45
C GLN A 96 18.23 12.78 29.36
N ASN A 97 18.84 13.96 29.28
CA ASN A 97 20.28 14.12 29.30
C ASN A 97 20.63 15.34 30.15
N THR A 98 21.37 15.12 31.23
CA THR A 98 21.84 16.21 32.09
C THR A 98 23.21 16.72 31.75
N GLY A 99 23.85 16.08 30.77
CA GLY A 99 25.17 16.41 30.30
C GLY A 99 25.17 17.52 29.27
N ASN A 100 26.38 17.94 28.91
CA ASN A 100 26.59 18.83 27.80
C ASN A 100 27.01 18.02 26.58
N GLN A 101 26.98 18.64 25.39
CA GLN A 101 27.53 18.07 24.16
C GLN A 101 26.83 16.80 23.67
N VAL A 102 25.59 16.57 24.08
CA VAL A 102 24.85 15.39 23.68
C VAL A 102 23.98 15.71 22.47
N VAL A 103 24.17 14.94 21.41
CA VAL A 103 23.19 14.83 20.35
C VAL A 103 22.35 13.60 20.58
N ILE A 104 21.04 13.83 20.68
CA ILE A 104 20.04 12.80 20.89
C ILE A 104 19.24 12.67 19.60
N GLN A 105 19.29 11.48 19.01
CA GLN A 105 18.44 11.12 17.89
C GLN A 105 17.57 9.96 18.35
N ASP A 106 16.27 10.23 18.50
CA ASP A 106 15.28 9.20 18.78
C ASP A 106 14.22 9.24 17.68
N SER A 107 13.71 8.07 17.35
CA SER A 107 12.56 7.98 16.46
C SER A 107 11.69 6.79 16.84
N THR A 108 10.45 7.11 17.17
CA THR A 108 9.42 6.13 17.51
C THR A 108 8.44 6.05 16.34
N GLN A 109 8.37 4.90 15.67
CA GLN A 109 7.42 4.64 14.59
C GLN A 109 6.42 3.58 15.05
N ILE A 110 5.13 3.95 15.07
CA ILE A 110 4.03 3.08 15.50
C ILE A 110 3.07 2.90 14.33
N ASN A 111 2.84 1.64 13.99
CA ASN A 111 2.03 1.23 12.86
C ASN A 111 0.87 0.39 13.37
N ILE A 112 -0.35 0.92 13.28
CA ILE A 112 -1.55 0.26 13.78
C ILE A 112 -2.45 -0.09 12.60
N LEU A 113 -2.66 -1.39 12.41
CA LEU A 113 -3.65 -1.93 11.49
C LEU A 113 -4.78 -2.54 12.30
N ILE A 114 -6.00 -2.06 12.10
CA ILE A 114 -7.21 -2.64 12.69
C ILE A 114 -7.99 -3.29 11.56
N ASN A 115 -8.14 -4.60 11.61
CA ASN A 115 -8.98 -5.36 10.69
C ASN A 115 -10.28 -5.72 11.41
N HIS A 116 -11.42 -5.55 10.73
CA HIS A 116 -12.74 -5.91 11.26
C HIS A 116 -13.07 -7.37 10.96
#